data_AF-A0A950FMA2-F1
#
_entry.id   AF-A0A950FMA2-F1
#
_cell.length_a   1.000
_cell.length_b   1.000
_cell.length_c   1.000
_cell.angle_alpha   90.00
_cell.angle_beta   90.00
_cell.angle_gamma   90.00
#
_symmetry.space_group_name_H-M   'P 1'
#
loop_
_entity.id
_entity.type
_entity.pdbx_description
1 polymer ?
#
loop_
_entity_poly.entity_id
_entity_poly.type
_entity_poly.pdbx_seq_one_letter_code
_entity_poly.pdbx_strand_id
1 'polypeptide(L)'
;MIDGLLAEYSARYATVLKPIAKELDALIVDHLGDVSHVDRVSVRAKTPDRFVAKAYKRDKNGNPLYAEPLYQIQDQIGARIIVFYKHDVDVIRKKIMEYFTHIEMRKLVPESEWEFGYFGFHLVLALPTEAIPSEIKIDDAPGFFELQIKRCLSMLGLKQIMTSVRSPRST
;
A
#
# COMPACT_ATOMS: atom_id res chain seq x y z
N MET A 1 24.05 -17.90 4.73
CA MET A 1 23.07 -17.61 3.63
C MET A 1 22.03 -16.59 4.04
N ILE A 2 21.45 -16.64 5.27
CA ILE A 2 20.54 -15.59 5.78
C ILE A 2 21.26 -14.23 5.90
N ASP A 3 22.48 -14.23 6.42
CA ASP A 3 23.23 -12.99 6.69
C ASP A 3 23.57 -12.21 5.42
N GLY A 4 23.79 -12.90 4.30
CA GLY A 4 24.06 -12.27 3.00
C GLY A 4 22.84 -11.52 2.46
N LEU A 5 21.68 -12.17 2.44
CA LEU A 5 20.42 -11.55 1.99
C LEU A 5 20.01 -10.39 2.89
N LEU A 6 20.22 -10.54 4.21
CA LEU A 6 19.93 -9.47 5.17
C LEU A 6 20.82 -8.25 4.92
N ALA A 7 22.13 -8.45 4.71
CA ALA A 7 23.07 -7.36 4.44
C ALA A 7 22.75 -6.64 3.12
N GLU A 8 22.53 -7.41 2.05
CA GLU A 8 22.17 -6.89 0.73
C GLU A 8 20.86 -6.08 0.79
N TYR A 9 19.82 -6.65 1.38
CA TYR A 9 18.53 -5.97 1.49
C TYR A 9 18.61 -4.77 2.45
N SER A 10 19.44 -4.81 3.49
CA SER A 10 19.63 -3.67 4.40
C SER A 10 20.26 -2.48 3.69
N ALA A 11 21.24 -2.71 2.81
CA ALA A 11 21.82 -1.68 1.96
C ALA A 11 20.74 -1.10 1.04
N ARG A 12 20.04 -1.95 0.28
CA ARG A 12 18.94 -1.55 -0.62
C ARG A 12 17.84 -0.78 0.12
N TYR A 13 17.46 -1.21 1.31
CA TYR A 13 16.46 -0.56 2.15
C TYR A 13 16.86 0.88 2.49
N ALA A 14 18.12 1.08 2.92
CA ALA A 14 18.60 2.39 3.33
C ALA A 14 18.82 3.35 2.16
N THR A 15 19.39 2.88 1.06
CA THR A 15 19.85 3.73 -0.04
C THR A 15 18.82 3.89 -1.16
N VAL A 16 17.93 2.92 -1.36
CA VAL A 16 16.98 2.91 -2.48
C VAL A 16 15.53 2.99 -2.00
N LEU A 17 15.09 2.04 -1.16
CA LEU A 17 13.66 1.91 -0.85
C LEU A 17 13.13 3.05 0.02
N LYS A 18 13.90 3.52 1.00
CA LYS A 18 13.48 4.63 1.88
C LYS A 18 13.28 5.96 1.13
N PRO A 19 14.23 6.41 0.30
CA PRO A 19 14.02 7.61 -0.53
C PRO A 19 12.81 7.48 -1.47
N ILE A 20 12.70 6.36 -2.19
CA ILE A 20 11.56 6.13 -3.11
C ILE A 20 10.24 6.13 -2.35
N ALA A 21 10.17 5.49 -1.18
CA ALA A 21 8.95 5.48 -0.37
C ALA A 21 8.52 6.90 0.05
N LYS A 22 9.47 7.81 0.29
CA LYS A 22 9.18 9.21 0.64
C LYS A 22 8.63 9.98 -0.57
N GLU A 23 9.26 9.86 -1.73
CA GLU A 23 8.79 10.55 -2.94
C GLU A 23 7.44 10.00 -3.41
N LEU A 24 7.24 8.68 -3.31
CA LEU A 24 5.96 8.04 -3.62
C LEU A 24 4.84 8.49 -2.66
N ASP A 25 5.14 8.72 -1.38
CA ASP A 25 4.17 9.29 -0.43
C ASP A 25 3.70 10.67 -0.89
N ALA A 26 4.64 11.56 -1.21
CA ALA A 26 4.35 12.89 -1.71
C ALA A 26 3.53 12.85 -3.01
N LEU A 27 3.90 11.98 -3.95
CA LEU A 27 3.22 11.82 -5.23
C LEU A 27 1.77 11.33 -5.06
N ILE A 28 1.55 10.33 -4.20
CA ILE A 28 0.19 9.83 -3.92
C ILE A 28 -0.64 10.93 -3.24
N VAL A 29 -0.06 11.69 -2.30
CA VAL A 29 -0.76 12.80 -1.64
C VAL A 29 -1.14 13.88 -2.65
N ASP A 30 -0.26 14.25 -3.57
CA ASP A 30 -0.52 15.24 -4.61
C ASP A 30 -1.67 14.81 -5.54
N HIS A 31 -1.64 13.57 -6.03
CA HIS A 31 -2.71 13.02 -6.88
C HIS A 31 -4.08 12.88 -6.18
N LEU A 32 -4.10 12.91 -4.85
CA LEU A 32 -5.32 12.84 -4.04
C LEU A 32 -5.71 14.18 -3.43
N GLY A 33 -5.03 15.28 -3.76
CA GLY A 33 -5.26 16.60 -3.16
C GLY A 33 -6.65 17.17 -3.39
N ASP A 34 -7.37 16.70 -4.41
CA ASP A 34 -8.75 17.06 -4.75
C ASP A 34 -9.81 16.09 -4.17
N VAL A 35 -9.40 15.01 -3.50
CA VAL A 35 -10.31 13.99 -2.98
C VAL A 35 -10.62 14.23 -1.50
N SER A 36 -11.90 14.32 -1.16
CA SER A 36 -12.36 14.45 0.22
C SER A 36 -12.37 13.09 0.96
N HIS A 37 -12.44 13.15 2.29
CA HIS A 37 -12.61 11.99 3.18
C HIS A 37 -11.47 10.95 3.20
N VAL A 38 -10.29 11.33 2.72
CA VAL A 38 -9.04 10.60 3.02
C VAL A 38 -8.64 10.89 4.46
N ASP A 39 -8.55 9.85 5.27
CA ASP A 39 -8.08 9.92 6.66
C ASP A 39 -6.55 9.99 6.71
N ARG A 40 -5.90 9.09 5.99
CA ARG A 40 -4.44 9.01 5.96
C ARG A 40 -3.91 8.33 4.71
N VAL A 41 -2.88 8.92 4.12
CA VAL A 41 -1.96 8.26 3.19
C VAL A 41 -0.69 7.91 3.96
N SER A 42 -0.13 6.72 3.71
CA SER A 42 1.16 6.34 4.27
C SER A 42 1.88 5.37 3.35
N VAL A 43 3.11 5.70 3.00
CA VAL A 43 4.01 4.82 2.25
C VAL A 43 5.20 4.43 3.12
N ARG A 44 5.62 3.17 3.02
CA ARG A 44 6.79 2.68 3.76
C ARG A 44 7.57 1.65 2.96
N ALA A 45 8.89 1.69 3.14
CA ALA A 45 9.75 0.58 2.78
C ALA A 45 9.62 -0.54 3.83
N LYS A 46 9.61 -1.80 3.38
CA LYS A 46 9.58 -2.96 4.25
C LYS A 46 10.93 -3.15 4.93
N THR A 47 10.93 -3.28 6.25
CA THR A 47 12.17 -3.42 7.02
C THR A 47 12.90 -4.73 6.69
N PRO A 48 14.23 -4.77 6.82
CA PRO A 48 15.02 -5.95 6.44
C PRO A 48 14.64 -7.23 7.18
N ASP A 49 14.36 -7.15 8.48
CA ASP A 49 13.90 -8.29 9.29
C ASP A 49 12.58 -8.88 8.77
N ARG A 50 11.62 -8.02 8.42
CA ARG A 50 10.31 -8.44 7.87
C ARG A 50 10.43 -8.97 6.45
N PHE A 51 11.36 -8.43 5.66
CA PHE A 51 11.64 -8.93 4.32
C PHE A 51 12.22 -10.35 4.40
N VAL A 52 13.30 -10.54 5.18
CA VAL A 52 13.95 -11.85 5.39
C VAL A 52 12.94 -12.87 5.91
N ALA A 53 12.14 -12.51 6.92
CA ALA A 53 11.09 -13.40 7.43
C ALA A 53 10.06 -13.81 6.37
N LYS A 54 9.75 -12.93 5.40
CA LYS A 54 8.84 -13.26 4.28
C LYS A 54 9.55 -14.07 3.19
N ALA A 55 10.80 -13.76 2.89
CA ALA A 55 11.64 -14.46 1.91
C ALA A 55 11.80 -15.95 2.23
N TYR A 56 11.95 -16.28 3.51
CA TYR A 56 12.13 -17.67 3.97
C TYR A 56 10.82 -18.42 4.25
N LYS A 57 9.65 -17.85 3.90
CA LYS A 57 8.39 -18.59 4.02
C LYS A 57 8.39 -19.81 3.10
N ARG A 58 7.80 -20.90 3.61
CA ARG A 58 7.61 -22.15 2.88
C ARG A 58 6.13 -22.41 2.66
N ASP A 59 5.81 -23.09 1.57
CA ASP A 59 4.47 -23.60 1.32
C ASP A 59 4.15 -24.80 2.23
N LYS A 60 2.92 -25.33 2.10
CA LYS A 60 2.46 -26.51 2.86
C LYS A 60 3.27 -27.78 2.57
N ASN A 61 4.00 -27.82 1.46
CA ASN A 61 4.83 -28.95 1.04
C ASN A 61 6.30 -28.76 1.45
N GLY A 62 6.63 -27.66 2.13
CA GLY A 62 8.00 -27.33 2.56
C GLY A 62 8.86 -26.66 1.49
N ASN A 63 8.33 -26.34 0.30
CA ASN A 63 9.08 -25.65 -0.73
C ASN A 63 9.18 -24.14 -0.42
N PRO A 64 10.29 -23.46 -0.79
CA PRO A 64 10.36 -22.01 -0.69
C PRO A 64 9.21 -21.34 -1.46
N LEU A 65 8.51 -20.42 -0.81
CA LEU A 65 7.44 -19.65 -1.46
C LEU A 65 8.00 -18.68 -2.52
N TYR A 66 9.26 -18.26 -2.34
CA TYR A 66 9.97 -17.35 -3.22
C TYR A 66 11.35 -17.95 -3.54
N ALA A 67 11.61 -18.16 -4.83
CA ALA A 67 12.92 -18.57 -5.33
C ALA A 67 13.88 -17.36 -5.43
N GLU A 68 13.34 -16.20 -5.82
CA GLU A 68 14.07 -14.94 -5.97
C GLU A 68 13.34 -13.83 -5.20
N PRO A 69 13.50 -13.76 -3.86
CA PRO A 69 12.71 -12.88 -3.01
C PRO A 69 12.80 -11.39 -3.36
N LEU A 70 13.95 -10.94 -3.87
CA LEU A 70 14.19 -9.55 -4.28
C LEU A 70 13.33 -9.11 -5.47
N TYR A 71 12.92 -10.05 -6.34
CA TYR A 71 12.09 -9.76 -7.51
C TYR A 71 10.64 -10.21 -7.34
N GLN A 72 10.38 -11.16 -6.45
CA GLN A 72 9.04 -11.74 -6.28
C GLN A 72 8.23 -11.12 -5.13
N ILE A 73 8.88 -10.52 -4.12
CA ILE A 73 8.17 -9.89 -3.01
C ILE A 73 7.67 -8.52 -3.45
N GLN A 74 6.34 -8.44 -3.66
CA GLN A 74 5.65 -7.25 -4.17
C GLN A 74 5.54 -6.08 -3.18
N ASP A 75 5.62 -6.36 -1.88
CA ASP A 75 5.43 -5.38 -0.82
C ASP A 75 6.75 -4.86 -0.22
N GLN A 76 7.80 -4.74 -1.05
CA GLN A 76 9.05 -4.06 -0.65
C GLN A 76 8.82 -2.58 -0.39
N ILE A 77 7.98 -1.94 -1.21
CA ILE A 77 7.38 -0.63 -0.96
C ILE A 77 5.88 -0.88 -0.81
N GLY A 78 5.34 -0.49 0.34
CA GLY A 78 3.94 -0.65 0.68
C GLY A 78 3.29 0.69 0.95
N ALA A 79 2.27 1.03 0.17
CA ALA A 79 1.42 2.19 0.34
C ALA A 79 0.08 1.79 0.97
N ARG A 80 -0.49 2.68 1.79
CA ARG A 80 -1.80 2.51 2.38
C ARG A 80 -2.56 3.82 2.37
N ILE A 81 -3.75 3.78 1.79
CA ILE A 81 -4.73 4.87 1.84
C ILE A 81 -5.88 4.41 2.72
N ILE A 82 -6.20 5.22 3.73
CA ILE A 82 -7.31 5.02 4.64
C ILE A 82 -8.36 6.09 4.34
N VAL A 83 -9.61 5.68 4.11
CA VAL A 83 -10.76 6.57 3.85
C VAL A 83 -11.84 6.42 4.91
N PHE A 84 -12.64 7.45 5.16
CA PHE A 84 -13.72 7.34 6.16
C PHE A 84 -14.90 6.49 5.68
N TYR A 85 -15.33 6.67 4.44
CA TYR A 85 -16.55 6.02 3.95
C TYR A 85 -16.27 4.90 2.95
N LYS A 86 -17.23 3.96 2.88
CA LYS A 86 -17.15 2.80 1.99
C LYS A 86 -17.12 3.20 0.50
N HIS A 87 -17.88 4.23 0.14
CA HIS A 87 -17.97 4.68 -1.26
C HIS A 87 -16.67 5.32 -1.75
N ASP A 88 -15.92 6.00 -0.87
CA ASP A 88 -14.64 6.62 -1.21
C ASP A 88 -13.57 5.60 -1.60
N VAL A 89 -13.69 4.34 -1.14
CA VAL A 89 -12.76 3.26 -1.54
C VAL A 89 -12.74 3.10 -3.07
N ASP A 90 -13.92 3.10 -3.69
CA ASP A 90 -14.03 2.97 -5.15
C ASP A 90 -13.64 4.27 -5.88
N VAL A 91 -13.87 5.44 -5.27
CA VAL A 91 -13.46 6.76 -5.80
C VAL A 91 -11.94 6.85 -5.85
N ILE A 92 -11.27 6.59 -4.72
CA ILE A 92 -9.80 6.58 -4.63
C ILE A 92 -9.21 5.57 -5.60
N ARG A 93 -9.78 4.36 -5.68
CA ARG A 93 -9.29 3.35 -6.63
C ARG A 93 -9.31 3.89 -8.06
N LYS A 94 -10.42 4.49 -8.50
CA LYS A 94 -10.52 5.04 -9.87
C LYS A 94 -9.47 6.12 -10.10
N LYS A 95 -9.34 7.07 -9.16
CA LYS A 95 -8.34 8.14 -9.22
C LYS A 95 -6.92 7.59 -9.32
N ILE A 96 -6.56 6.61 -8.50
CA ILE A 96 -5.24 5.95 -8.56
C ILE A 96 -5.01 5.29 -9.92
N MET A 97 -6.03 4.66 -10.51
CA MET A 97 -5.91 4.02 -11.83
C MET A 97 -5.76 5.01 -12.99
N GLU A 98 -6.02 6.30 -12.77
CA GLU A 98 -5.76 7.36 -13.77
C GLU A 98 -4.28 7.75 -13.82
N TYR A 99 -3.55 7.64 -12.70
CA TYR A 99 -2.16 8.09 -12.59
C TYR A 99 -1.14 6.95 -12.56
N PHE A 100 -1.53 5.76 -12.11
CA PHE A 100 -0.62 4.62 -11.96
C PHE A 100 -0.99 3.48 -12.89
N THR A 101 0.04 2.86 -13.48
CA THR A 101 -0.14 1.64 -14.28
C THR A 101 -0.39 0.45 -13.36
N HIS A 102 -1.56 -0.19 -13.52
CA HIS A 102 -1.93 -1.37 -12.74
C HIS A 102 -1.33 -2.66 -13.33
N ILE A 103 -0.81 -3.53 -12.45
CA ILE A 103 -0.31 -4.88 -12.77
C ILE A 103 -1.30 -5.93 -12.24
N GLU A 104 -1.65 -5.85 -10.96
CA GLU A 104 -2.63 -6.75 -10.32
C GLU A 104 -3.64 -5.97 -9.48
N MET A 105 -4.87 -6.49 -9.38
CA MET A 105 -5.91 -5.96 -8.50
C MET A 105 -6.65 -7.10 -7.81
N ARG A 106 -6.75 -7.01 -6.48
CA ARG A 106 -7.58 -7.89 -5.66
C ARG A 106 -8.54 -7.06 -4.81
N LYS A 107 -9.84 -7.25 -5.04
CA LYS A 107 -10.87 -6.73 -4.15
C LYS A 107 -10.96 -7.61 -2.91
N LEU A 108 -10.96 -7.00 -1.73
CA LEU A 108 -11.26 -7.69 -0.48
C LEU A 108 -12.66 -7.29 -0.04
N VAL A 109 -13.52 -8.30 0.05
CA VAL A 109 -14.88 -8.17 0.55
C VAL A 109 -14.98 -9.11 1.74
N PRO A 110 -15.38 -8.62 2.93
CA PRO A 110 -15.56 -9.49 4.08
C PRO A 110 -16.70 -10.49 3.82
N GLU A 111 -16.59 -11.68 4.40
CA GLU A 111 -17.64 -12.70 4.33
C GLU A 111 -18.78 -12.40 5.31
N SER A 112 -18.52 -11.62 6.35
CA SER A 112 -19.53 -11.17 7.32
C SER A 112 -19.37 -9.71 7.71
N GLU A 113 -20.46 -9.09 8.16
CA GLU A 113 -20.43 -7.70 8.65
C GLU A 113 -19.52 -7.52 9.88
N TRP A 114 -19.22 -8.61 10.60
CA TRP A 114 -18.35 -8.63 11.78
C TRP A 114 -16.85 -8.66 11.46
N GLU A 115 -16.46 -8.90 10.20
CA GLU A 115 -15.08 -8.79 9.71
C GLU A 115 -14.73 -7.33 9.39
N PHE A 116 -14.90 -6.50 10.42
CA PHE A 116 -14.68 -5.07 10.37
C PHE A 116 -13.20 -4.77 10.06
N GLY A 117 -12.91 -4.41 8.80
CA GLY A 117 -11.58 -3.93 8.36
C GLY A 117 -11.07 -4.56 7.06
N TYR A 118 -11.79 -5.54 6.52
CA TYR A 118 -11.42 -6.26 5.30
C TYR A 118 -12.00 -5.68 4.01
N PHE A 119 -12.83 -4.62 4.08
CA PHE A 119 -13.35 -3.98 2.88
C PHE A 119 -12.32 -3.04 2.26
N GLY A 120 -11.87 -3.34 1.05
CA GLY A 120 -10.85 -2.56 0.36
C GLY A 120 -10.34 -3.16 -0.94
N PHE A 121 -9.23 -2.61 -1.41
CA PHE A 121 -8.47 -3.14 -2.54
C PHE A 121 -7.00 -3.33 -2.15
N HIS A 122 -6.42 -4.43 -2.62
CA HIS A 122 -4.97 -4.59 -2.72
C HIS A 122 -4.62 -4.48 -4.20
N LEU A 123 -3.71 -3.57 -4.52
CA LEU A 123 -3.26 -3.26 -5.86
C LEU A 123 -1.75 -3.48 -5.93
N VAL A 124 -1.28 -4.07 -7.02
CA VAL A 124 0.14 -4.05 -7.39
C VAL A 124 0.24 -3.11 -8.59
N LEU A 125 1.00 -2.04 -8.42
CA LEU A 125 1.12 -0.95 -9.37
C LEU A 125 2.59 -0.84 -9.80
N ALA A 126 2.83 -0.46 -11.06
CA ALA A 126 4.17 -0.13 -11.51
C ALA A 126 4.69 1.10 -10.74
N LEU A 127 5.96 1.07 -10.35
CA LEU A 127 6.58 2.23 -9.70
C LEU A 127 6.77 3.34 -10.74
N PRO A 128 6.17 4.53 -10.55
CA PRO A 128 6.38 5.65 -11.47
C PRO A 128 7.83 6.14 -11.36
N THR A 129 8.41 6.53 -12.49
CA THR A 129 9.77 7.06 -12.55
C THR A 129 9.94 8.35 -11.76
N GLU A 130 8.86 9.12 -11.60
CA GLU A 130 8.77 10.35 -10.83
C GLU A 130 9.00 10.11 -9.33
N ALA A 131 8.72 8.91 -8.83
CA ALA A 131 8.99 8.54 -7.45
C ALA A 131 10.43 8.04 -7.23
N ILE A 132 11.27 8.02 -8.26
CA ILE A 132 12.67 7.62 -8.19
C ILE A 132 13.55 8.88 -8.13
N PRO A 133 14.19 9.18 -6.97
CA PRO A 133 15.17 10.25 -6.87
C PRO A 133 16.27 10.14 -7.93
N SER A 134 16.74 11.28 -8.44
CA SER A 134 17.72 11.34 -9.53
C SER A 134 19.07 10.71 -9.18
N GLU A 135 19.37 10.57 -7.89
CA GLU A 135 20.58 9.92 -7.40
C GLU A 135 20.52 8.38 -7.47
N ILE A 136 19.32 7.80 -7.68
CA ILE A 136 19.08 6.36 -7.73
C ILE A 136 18.96 5.94 -9.19
N LYS A 137 19.68 4.89 -9.57
CA LYS A 137 19.51 4.28 -10.90
C LYS A 137 18.17 3.56 -10.97
N ILE A 138 17.47 3.72 -12.09
CA ILE A 138 16.18 3.06 -12.33
C ILE A 138 16.28 1.54 -12.19
N ASP A 139 17.40 0.95 -12.63
CA ASP A 139 17.64 -0.50 -12.54
C ASP A 139 17.77 -1.01 -11.09
N ASP A 140 18.13 -0.14 -10.14
CA ASP A 140 18.21 -0.47 -8.72
C ASP A 140 16.85 -0.36 -8.01
N ALA A 141 15.89 0.36 -8.60
CA ALA A 141 14.56 0.54 -8.06
C ALA A 141 13.68 -0.71 -8.26
N PRO A 142 12.74 -1.02 -7.35
CA PRO A 142 11.75 -2.05 -7.63
C PRO A 142 10.81 -1.59 -8.75
N GLY A 143 10.46 -2.49 -9.68
CA GLY A 143 9.54 -2.15 -10.78
C GLY A 143 8.09 -1.92 -10.36
N PHE A 144 7.73 -2.24 -9.12
CA PHE A 144 6.36 -2.15 -8.61
C PHE A 144 6.32 -1.83 -7.11
N PHE A 145 5.13 -1.47 -6.64
CA PHE A 145 4.80 -1.36 -5.22
C PHE A 145 3.40 -1.91 -4.94
N GLU A 146 3.15 -2.31 -3.69
CA GLU A 146 1.81 -2.71 -3.24
C GLU A 146 1.07 -1.51 -2.65
N LEU A 147 -0.15 -1.23 -3.11
CA LEU A 147 -1.05 -0.25 -2.54
C LEU A 147 -2.29 -0.90 -1.93
N GLN A 148 -2.59 -0.55 -0.69
CA GLN A 148 -3.80 -0.96 0.02
C GLN A 148 -4.75 0.21 0.21
N ILE A 149 -5.96 0.13 -0.33
CA ILE A 149 -7.03 1.11 -0.07
C ILE A 149 -8.00 0.48 0.92
N LYS A 150 -8.16 1.08 2.10
CA LYS A 150 -8.98 0.53 3.19
C LYS A 150 -9.89 1.58 3.79
N ARG A 151 -11.05 1.12 4.27
CA ARG A 151 -11.93 1.97 5.06
C ARG A 151 -11.46 2.04 6.52
N CYS A 152 -11.45 3.24 7.09
CA CYS A 152 -11.22 3.53 8.49
C CYS A 152 -12.34 2.92 9.33
N LEU A 153 -11.96 2.39 10.48
CA LEU A 153 -12.88 1.72 11.40
C LEU A 153 -12.66 2.16 12.86
N SER A 154 -12.02 3.31 13.07
CA SER A 154 -11.87 3.87 14.41
C SER A 154 -13.24 4.30 14.97
N MET A 155 -13.40 4.27 16.30
CA MET A 155 -14.61 4.79 16.97
C MET A 155 -14.89 6.26 16.61
N LEU A 156 -13.87 7.01 16.19
CA LEU A 156 -14.00 8.38 15.71
C LEU A 156 -14.77 8.44 14.37
N GLY A 157 -14.50 7.51 13.46
CA GLY A 157 -15.22 7.37 12.19
C GLY A 157 -16.69 6.99 12.39
N LEU A 158 -17.00 6.13 13.38
CA LEU A 158 -18.38 5.84 13.76
C LEU A 158 -19.12 7.08 14.27
N LYS A 159 -18.48 7.90 15.11
CA LYS A 159 -19.09 9.15 15.60
C LYS A 159 -19.40 10.13 14.46
N GLN A 160 -18.51 10.26 13.48
CA GLN A 160 -18.67 11.19 12.36
C GLN A 160 -19.74 10.72 11.35
N ILE A 161 -19.86 9.41 11.13
CA ILE A 161 -20.97 8.81 10.39
C ILE A 161 -22.30 9.05 11.13
N MET A 162 -22.32 8.90 12.45
CA MET A 162 -23.54 9.11 13.26
C MET A 162 -23.99 10.58 13.33
N THR A 163 -23.08 11.55 13.18
CA THR A 163 -23.45 12.97 13.07
C THR A 163 -23.92 13.37 11.68
N SER A 164 -23.41 12.79 10.59
CA SER A 164 -23.85 13.14 9.22
C SER A 164 -25.25 12.63 8.87
N VAL A 165 -25.72 11.57 9.54
CA VAL A 165 -27.08 11.01 9.36
C VAL A 165 -28.14 11.85 10.10
N ARG A 166 -27.72 12.78 10.98
CA ARG A 166 -28.59 13.75 11.64
C ARG A 166 -28.60 15.10 10.92
N SER A 167 -28.93 15.10 9.63
CA SER A 167 -29.52 16.29 9.02
C SER A 167 -31.01 16.31 9.38
N PRO A 168 -31.53 17.32 10.07
CA PRO A 168 -32.97 17.43 10.28
C PRO A 168 -33.61 17.73 8.92
N ARG A 169 -34.53 16.86 8.49
CA ARG A 169 -35.58 17.29 7.56
C ARG A 169 -36.37 18.39 8.27
N SER A 170 -36.13 19.64 7.92
CA SER A 170 -37.03 20.74 8.23
C SER A 170 -37.90 21.01 7.00
N THR A 171 -39.14 20.51 7.06
CA THR A 171 -40.32 21.15 6.50
C THR A 171 -40.59 22.47 7.21
#